data_AF-A0A3B9YWJ5-F1
#
_entry.id   AF-A0A3B9YWJ5-F1
#
_cell.length_a   1.000
_cell.length_b   1.000
_cell.length_c   1.000
_cell.angle_alpha   90.00
_cell.angle_beta   90.00
_cell.angle_gamma   90.00
#
_symmetry.space_group_name_H-M   'P 1'
#
loop_
_entity.id
_entity.type
_entity.pdbx_description
1 polymer ?
#
loop_
_entity_poly.entity_id
_entity_poly.type
_entity_poly.pdbx_seq_one_letter_code
_entity_poly.pdbx_strand_id
1 'polypeptide(L)'
;MTLEDAYFISQIIAAVAIVASLIYAGLQFRTFAKQAREARVAAYANDLQTFRHAILSDRDIARIYRDGLADMDSLDPLDQWRFGAMMQIMTHNWTLAKEFGELPGLGTGPAAFGWIAQRPGFGQWWVRGRQVFAGPIRDEIDKVIAEGKVTHAER
;
A
#
# COMPACT_ATOMS: atom_id res chain seq x y z
N MET A 1 52.25 -40.26 -2.18
CA MET A 1 50.99 -39.65 -2.61
C MET A 1 50.81 -39.99 -4.07
N THR A 2 49.86 -40.87 -4.37
CA THR A 2 49.54 -41.28 -5.75
C THR A 2 48.63 -40.23 -6.40
N LEU A 3 48.52 -40.26 -7.73
CA LEU A 3 47.55 -39.42 -8.46
C LEU A 3 46.10 -39.66 -7.99
N GLU A 4 45.79 -40.89 -7.56
CA GLU A 4 44.49 -41.24 -6.96
C GLU A 4 44.25 -40.53 -5.62
N ASP A 5 45.25 -40.47 -4.73
CA ASP A 5 45.12 -39.78 -3.45
C ASP A 5 44.82 -38.28 -3.66
N ALA A 6 45.51 -37.66 -4.64
CA ALA A 6 45.30 -36.26 -5.00
C ALA A 6 43.89 -36.02 -5.57
N TYR A 7 43.40 -36.96 -6.39
CA TYR A 7 42.05 -36.91 -6.95
C TYR A 7 40.98 -36.97 -5.85
N PHE A 8 41.08 -37.92 -4.91
CA PHE A 8 40.12 -38.01 -3.80
C PHE A 8 40.10 -36.77 -2.92
N ILE A 9 41.27 -36.18 -2.63
CA ILE A 9 41.36 -34.93 -1.87
C ILE A 9 40.67 -33.78 -2.65
N SER A 10 40.90 -33.67 -3.96
CA SER A 10 40.26 -32.64 -4.79
C SER A 10 38.74 -32.76 -4.80
N GLN A 11 38.19 -33.98 -4.81
CA GLN A 11 36.75 -34.23 -4.78
C GLN A 11 36.14 -33.81 -3.43
N ILE A 12 36.82 -34.10 -2.33
CA ILE A 12 36.37 -33.70 -0.99
C ILE A 12 36.34 -32.17 -0.90
N ILE A 13 37.39 -31.49 -1.35
CA ILE A 13 37.45 -30.02 -1.37
C ILE A 13 36.33 -29.45 -2.25
N ALA A 14 36.10 -30.01 -3.43
CA ALA A 14 35.02 -29.58 -4.33
C ALA A 14 33.65 -29.77 -3.68
N ALA A 15 33.39 -30.93 -3.04
CA ALA A 15 32.14 -31.19 -2.34
C ALA A 15 31.92 -30.20 -1.19
N VAL A 16 32.94 -29.92 -0.39
CA VAL A 16 32.88 -28.93 0.70
C VAL A 16 32.61 -27.53 0.15
N ALA A 17 33.27 -27.15 -0.95
CA ALA A 17 33.07 -25.85 -1.60
C ALA A 17 31.62 -25.69 -2.13
N ILE A 18 31.04 -26.76 -2.69
CA ILE A 18 29.64 -26.76 -3.15
C ILE A 18 28.69 -26.57 -1.96
N VAL A 19 28.87 -27.32 -0.87
CA VAL A 19 28.02 -27.19 0.33
C VAL A 19 28.12 -25.78 0.92
N ALA A 20 29.34 -25.23 1.04
CA ALA A 20 29.55 -23.86 1.52
C ALA A 20 28.86 -22.83 0.61
N SER A 21 28.92 -23.02 -0.71
CA SER A 21 28.27 -22.14 -1.69
C SER A 21 26.74 -22.18 -1.57
N LEU A 22 26.15 -23.36 -1.34
CA LEU A 22 24.70 -23.51 -1.14
C LEU A 22 24.24 -22.87 0.17
N ILE A 23 25.01 -23.00 1.25
CA ILE A 23 24.72 -22.33 2.53
C ILE A 23 24.73 -20.81 2.34
N TYR A 24 25.77 -20.30 1.67
CA TYR A 24 25.87 -18.87 1.38
C TYR A 24 24.70 -18.39 0.52
N ALA A 25 24.34 -19.10 -0.55
CA ALA A 25 23.20 -18.76 -1.40
C ALA A 25 21.88 -18.76 -0.62
N GLY A 26 21.67 -19.72 0.28
CA GLY A 26 20.50 -19.76 1.16
C GLY A 26 20.41 -18.55 2.09
N LEU A 27 21.52 -18.14 2.71
CA LEU A 27 21.59 -16.92 3.52
C LEU A 27 21.36 -15.65 2.69
N GLN A 28 21.94 -15.61 1.49
CA GLN A 28 21.80 -14.49 0.56
C GLN A 28 20.35 -14.34 0.10
N PHE A 29 19.66 -15.44 -0.22
CA PHE A 29 18.25 -15.42 -0.61
C PHE A 29 17.34 -14.88 0.49
N ARG A 30 17.59 -15.26 1.75
CA ARG A 30 16.84 -14.72 2.90
C ARG A 30 17.07 -13.22 3.07
N THR A 31 18.30 -12.77 2.87
CA THR A 31 18.66 -11.35 2.93
C THR A 31 17.99 -10.56 1.81
N PHE A 32 18.01 -11.08 0.58
CA PHE A 32 17.34 -10.47 -0.56
C PHE A 32 15.82 -10.39 -0.36
N ALA A 33 15.19 -11.44 0.15
CA ALA A 33 13.75 -11.42 0.43
C ALA A 33 13.40 -10.34 1.47
N LYS A 34 14.23 -10.19 2.52
CA LYS A 34 14.06 -9.14 3.53
C LYS A 34 14.25 -7.74 2.92
N GLN A 35 15.32 -7.51 2.18
CA GLN A 35 15.60 -6.22 1.52
C GLN A 35 14.49 -5.84 0.53
N ALA A 36 13.99 -6.81 -0.26
CA ALA A 36 12.89 -6.58 -1.18
C ALA A 36 11.62 -6.15 -0.46
N ARG A 37 11.33 -6.74 0.71
CA ARG A 37 10.20 -6.31 1.56
C ARG A 37 10.41 -4.89 2.07
N GLU A 38 11.57 -4.58 2.65
CA GLU A 38 11.89 -3.24 3.18
C GLU A 38 11.84 -2.17 2.08
N ALA A 39 12.32 -2.46 0.88
CA ALA A 39 12.26 -1.56 -0.26
C ALA A 39 10.82 -1.23 -0.67
N ARG A 40 9.91 -2.22 -0.66
CA ARG A 40 8.48 -1.99 -0.94
C ARG A 40 7.83 -1.10 0.12
N VAL A 41 8.15 -1.34 1.39
CA VAL A 41 7.67 -0.51 2.51
C VAL A 41 8.14 0.94 2.36
N ALA A 42 9.42 1.14 2.05
CA ALA A 42 9.98 2.47 1.84
C ALA A 42 9.33 3.19 0.65
N ALA A 43 9.13 2.50 -0.47
CA ALA A 43 8.48 3.07 -1.64
C ALA A 43 7.03 3.49 -1.33
N TYR A 44 6.29 2.66 -0.61
CA TYR A 44 4.93 2.97 -0.18
C TYR A 44 4.88 4.16 0.79
N ALA A 45 5.77 4.20 1.78
CA ALA A 45 5.88 5.33 2.70
C ALA A 45 6.18 6.64 1.96
N ASN A 46 7.05 6.59 0.96
CA ASN A 46 7.39 7.74 0.13
C ASN A 46 6.21 8.23 -0.73
N ASP A 47 5.42 7.32 -1.32
CA ASP A 47 4.22 7.68 -2.08
C ASP A 47 3.20 8.42 -1.19
N LEU A 48 2.94 7.87 -0.01
CA LEU A 48 2.04 8.49 0.96
C LEU A 48 2.55 9.84 1.47
N GLN A 49 3.85 9.98 1.71
CA GLN A 49 4.46 11.25 2.07
C GLN A 49 4.35 12.27 0.93
N THR A 50 4.53 11.85 -0.32
CA THR A 50 4.39 12.71 -1.49
C THR A 50 2.96 13.24 -1.61
N PHE A 51 1.96 12.36 -1.44
CA PHE A 51 0.55 12.75 -1.41
C PHE A 51 0.25 13.76 -0.29
N ARG A 52 0.71 13.48 0.94
CA ARG A 52 0.53 14.38 2.09
C ARG A 52 1.23 15.72 1.87
N HIS A 53 2.43 15.70 1.30
CA HIS A 53 3.17 16.90 0.99
C HIS A 53 2.40 17.76 -0.03
N ALA A 54 1.82 17.17 -1.07
CA ALA A 54 1.00 17.91 -2.04
C ALA A 54 -0.17 18.65 -1.37
N ILE A 55 -0.84 18.02 -0.39
CA ILE A 55 -1.90 18.66 0.40
C ILE A 55 -1.33 19.78 1.27
N LEU A 56 -0.17 19.58 1.91
CA LEU A 56 0.43 20.57 2.82
C LEU A 56 1.04 21.77 2.08
N SER A 57 1.59 21.56 0.89
CA SER A 57 2.34 22.59 0.16
C SER A 57 1.46 23.48 -0.70
N ASP A 58 0.27 23.02 -1.07
CA ASP A 58 -0.62 23.74 -1.99
C ASP A 58 -2.00 23.98 -1.34
N ARG A 59 -2.32 25.26 -1.14
CA ARG A 59 -3.59 25.68 -0.54
C ARG A 59 -4.81 25.25 -1.35
N ASP A 60 -4.71 25.24 -2.67
CA ASP A 60 -5.82 24.88 -3.53
C ASP A 60 -6.09 23.38 -3.46
N ILE A 61 -5.04 22.55 -3.47
CA ILE A 61 -5.17 21.09 -3.23
C ILE A 61 -5.76 20.83 -1.84
N ALA A 62 -5.30 21.53 -0.81
CA ALA A 62 -5.84 21.42 0.54
C ALA A 62 -7.33 21.77 0.61
N ARG A 63 -7.74 22.85 -0.07
CA ARG A 63 -9.14 23.27 -0.17
C ARG A 63 -9.98 22.19 -0.84
N ILE A 64 -9.57 21.72 -2.02
CA ILE A 64 -10.29 20.68 -2.79
C ILE A 64 -10.44 19.42 -1.97
N TYR A 65 -9.38 18.99 -1.28
CA TYR A 65 -9.42 17.81 -0.42
C TYR A 65 -10.42 17.98 0.74
N ARG A 66 -10.34 19.10 1.46
CA ARG A 66 -11.22 19.39 2.59
C ARG A 66 -12.68 19.51 2.16
N ASP A 67 -12.94 20.33 1.15
CA ASP A 67 -14.29 20.65 0.69
C ASP A 67 -14.90 19.43 -0.02
N GLY A 68 -14.11 18.75 -0.84
CA GLY A 68 -14.52 17.52 -1.51
C GLY A 68 -14.81 16.37 -0.55
N LEU A 69 -14.10 16.25 0.59
CA LEU A 69 -14.48 15.27 1.62
C LEU A 69 -15.81 15.64 2.28
N ALA A 70 -16.08 16.92 2.51
CA ALA A 70 -17.34 17.36 3.09
C ALA A 70 -18.51 17.13 2.12
N ASP A 71 -18.38 17.58 0.88
CA ASP A 71 -19.37 17.47 -0.19
C ASP A 71 -18.71 17.65 -1.57
N MET A 72 -18.44 16.54 -2.26
CA MET A 72 -17.86 16.52 -3.61
C MET A 72 -18.78 17.21 -4.62
N ASP A 73 -20.10 17.08 -4.47
CA ASP A 73 -21.05 17.62 -5.45
C ASP A 73 -21.13 19.16 -5.43
N SER A 74 -20.66 19.78 -4.35
CA SER A 74 -20.53 21.23 -4.23
C SER A 74 -19.32 21.82 -4.98
N LEU A 75 -18.35 20.98 -5.38
CA LEU A 75 -17.17 21.40 -6.11
C LEU A 75 -17.50 21.69 -7.57
N ASP A 76 -16.72 22.56 -8.21
CA ASP A 76 -16.79 22.72 -9.67
C ASP A 76 -16.31 21.46 -10.40
N PRO A 77 -16.67 21.27 -11.69
CA PRO A 77 -16.37 20.03 -12.41
C PRO A 77 -14.88 19.66 -12.47
N LEU A 78 -13.98 20.63 -12.54
CA LEU A 78 -12.54 20.37 -12.57
C LEU A 78 -12.05 19.92 -11.19
N ASP A 79 -12.51 20.60 -10.14
CA ASP A 79 -12.20 20.24 -8.76
C ASP A 79 -12.79 18.87 -8.38
N GLN A 80 -13.98 18.51 -8.87
CA GLN A 80 -14.54 17.17 -8.72
C GLN A 80 -13.64 16.10 -9.31
N TRP A 81 -13.08 16.35 -10.50
CA TRP A 81 -12.15 15.43 -11.14
C TRP A 81 -10.85 15.30 -10.35
N ARG A 82 -10.28 16.43 -9.89
CA ARG A 82 -9.06 16.44 -9.06
C ARG A 82 -9.29 15.70 -7.74
N PHE A 83 -10.40 15.96 -7.07
CA PHE A 83 -10.80 15.23 -5.86
C PHE A 83 -10.94 13.73 -6.12
N GLY A 84 -11.58 13.35 -7.23
CA GLY A 84 -11.72 11.95 -7.61
C GLY A 84 -10.38 11.24 -7.83
N ALA A 85 -9.41 11.91 -8.45
CA ALA A 85 -8.05 11.38 -8.60
C ALA A 85 -7.36 11.19 -7.23
N MET A 86 -7.55 12.11 -6.29
CA MET A 86 -7.03 11.96 -4.92
C MET A 86 -7.66 10.76 -4.23
N MET A 87 -8.98 10.58 -4.31
CA MET A 87 -9.67 9.44 -3.70
C MET A 87 -9.24 8.11 -4.31
N GLN A 88 -8.97 8.09 -5.63
CA GLN A 88 -8.44 6.92 -6.30
C GLN A 88 -7.05 6.53 -5.77
N ILE A 89 -6.14 7.51 -5.64
CA ILE A 89 -4.79 7.29 -5.07
C ILE A 89 -4.91 6.74 -3.63
N MET A 90 -5.75 7.35 -2.79
CA MET A 90 -5.92 6.93 -1.41
C MET A 90 -6.47 5.50 -1.29
N THR A 91 -7.49 5.17 -2.09
CA THR A 91 -8.13 3.84 -2.07
C THR A 91 -7.20 2.76 -2.62
N HIS A 92 -6.43 3.08 -3.67
CA HIS A 92 -5.40 2.19 -4.20
C HIS A 92 -4.30 1.93 -3.16
N ASN A 93 -3.82 2.99 -2.51
CA ASN A 93 -2.81 2.87 -1.45
C ASN A 93 -3.30 2.05 -0.26
N TRP A 94 -4.56 2.18 0.13
CA TRP A 94 -5.14 1.32 1.16
C TRP A 94 -5.20 -0.15 0.73
N THR A 95 -5.59 -0.41 -0.53
CA THR A 95 -5.61 -1.77 -1.09
C THR A 95 -4.21 -2.40 -1.09
N LEU A 96 -3.18 -1.66 -1.50
CA LEU A 96 -1.79 -2.12 -1.48
C LEU A 96 -1.29 -2.39 -0.06
N ALA A 97 -1.63 -1.54 0.92
CA ALA A 97 -1.24 -1.77 2.32
C ALA A 97 -1.78 -3.10 2.86
N LYS A 98 -2.98 -3.51 2.43
CA LYS A 98 -3.54 -4.81 2.80
C LYS A 98 -2.76 -5.98 2.19
N GLU A 99 -2.29 -5.85 0.96
CA GLU A 99 -1.52 -6.88 0.26
C GLU A 99 -0.11 -7.04 0.86
N PHE A 100 0.54 -5.94 1.21
CA PHE A 100 1.90 -5.96 1.78
C PHE A 100 1.94 -6.19 3.30
N GLY A 101 0.77 -6.18 3.96
CA GLY A 101 0.63 -6.16 5.41
C GLY A 101 0.72 -4.74 5.95
N GLU A 102 -0.08 -4.45 6.98
CA GLU A 102 -0.15 -3.11 7.59
C GLU A 102 1.24 -2.62 8.00
N LEU A 103 1.49 -1.33 7.73
CA LEU A 103 2.74 -0.65 8.05
C LEU A 103 2.48 0.27 9.25
N PRO A 104 2.86 -0.16 10.47
CA PRO A 104 2.58 0.60 11.68
C PRO A 104 3.15 2.02 11.59
N GLY A 105 2.37 3.01 12.02
CA GLY A 105 2.80 4.41 12.07
C GLY A 105 2.62 5.21 10.77
N LEU A 106 2.29 4.58 9.64
CA LEU A 106 2.02 5.31 8.40
C LEU A 106 0.60 5.85 8.30
N GLY A 107 -0.32 5.49 9.21
CA GLY A 107 -1.70 5.96 9.18
C GLY A 107 -2.46 5.45 7.96
N THR A 108 -2.17 4.23 7.52
CA THR A 108 -2.81 3.53 6.39
C THR A 108 -3.64 2.33 6.82
N GLY A 109 -3.77 2.15 8.15
CA GLY A 109 -4.59 1.10 8.72
C GLY A 109 -6.10 1.35 8.52
N PRO A 110 -6.93 0.34 8.81
CA PRO A 110 -8.38 0.38 8.63
C PRO A 110 -9.05 1.58 9.29
N ALA A 111 -8.58 2.03 10.45
CA ALA A 111 -9.13 3.19 11.14
C ALA A 111 -8.92 4.51 10.37
N ALA A 112 -7.75 4.70 9.77
CA ALA A 112 -7.43 5.91 9.03
C ALA A 112 -8.20 6.00 7.71
N PHE A 113 -8.31 4.88 6.99
CA PHE A 113 -9.14 4.79 5.80
C PHE A 113 -10.62 4.92 6.14
N GLY A 114 -11.08 4.28 7.21
CA GLY A 114 -12.45 4.37 7.71
C GLY A 114 -12.89 5.82 7.96
N TRP A 115 -12.03 6.64 8.58
CA TRP A 115 -12.34 8.07 8.78
C TRP A 115 -12.62 8.83 7.48
N ILE A 116 -11.94 8.47 6.39
CA ILE A 116 -12.14 9.07 5.05
C ILE A 116 -13.39 8.48 4.40
N ALA A 117 -13.52 7.15 4.42
CA ALA A 117 -14.61 6.44 3.78
C ALA A 117 -15.99 6.79 4.36
N GLN A 118 -16.03 7.22 5.62
CA GLN A 118 -17.25 7.68 6.29
C GLN A 118 -17.66 9.11 5.92
N ARG A 119 -16.83 9.85 5.16
CA ARG A 119 -17.17 11.20 4.72
C ARG A 119 -18.18 11.19 3.56
N PRO A 120 -19.16 12.12 3.52
CA PRO A 120 -20.18 12.14 2.47
C PRO A 120 -19.57 12.22 1.06
N GLY A 121 -18.56 13.06 0.90
CA GLY A 121 -17.88 13.26 -0.38
C GLY A 121 -17.14 12.03 -0.90
N PHE A 122 -16.57 11.21 0.00
CA PHE A 122 -16.01 9.92 -0.41
C PHE A 122 -17.12 9.01 -0.96
N GLY A 123 -18.27 8.95 -0.28
CA GLY A 123 -19.42 8.18 -0.76
C GLY A 123 -19.94 8.63 -2.13
N GLN A 124 -20.03 9.95 -2.35
CA GLN A 124 -20.41 10.53 -3.64
C GLN A 124 -19.44 10.13 -4.76
N TRP A 125 -18.13 10.22 -4.50
CA TRP A 125 -17.11 9.74 -5.43
C TRP A 125 -17.21 8.23 -5.67
N TRP A 126 -17.39 7.45 -4.60
CA TRP A 126 -17.36 5.99 -4.65
C TRP A 126 -18.45 5.41 -5.55
N VAL A 127 -19.65 6.00 -5.53
CA VAL A 127 -20.75 5.62 -6.45
C VAL A 127 -20.32 5.73 -7.91
N ARG A 128 -19.48 6.71 -8.25
CA ARG A 128 -19.02 7.00 -9.61
C ARG A 128 -17.72 6.28 -9.99
N GLY A 129 -16.85 6.01 -9.02
CA GLY A 129 -15.48 5.56 -9.24
C GLY A 129 -15.24 4.07 -8.96
N ARG A 130 -16.14 3.39 -8.24
CA ARG A 130 -15.89 2.03 -7.72
C ARG A 130 -15.58 0.98 -8.77
N GLN A 131 -16.01 1.15 -10.03
CA GLN A 131 -15.82 0.16 -11.10
C GLN A 131 -14.36 -0.20 -11.40
N VAL A 132 -13.41 0.66 -11.04
CA VAL A 132 -11.97 0.39 -11.27
C VAL A 132 -11.39 -0.61 -10.27
N PHE A 133 -12.12 -0.93 -9.19
CA PHE A 133 -11.67 -1.82 -8.13
C PHE A 133 -12.26 -3.23 -8.28
N ALA A 134 -11.48 -4.23 -7.85
CA ALA A 134 -11.92 -5.63 -7.84
C ALA A 134 -13.14 -5.84 -6.93
N GLY A 135 -13.96 -6.87 -7.23
CA GLY A 135 -15.17 -7.20 -6.45
C GLY A 135 -14.98 -7.23 -4.93
N PRO A 136 -14.02 -8.02 -4.41
CA PRO A 136 -13.81 -8.14 -2.96
C PRO A 136 -13.46 -6.81 -2.27
N ILE A 137 -12.67 -5.95 -2.94
CA ILE A 137 -12.32 -4.63 -2.43
C ILE A 137 -13.53 -3.71 -2.42
N ARG A 138 -14.39 -3.81 -3.45
CA ARG A 138 -15.62 -3.03 -3.51
C ARG A 138 -16.56 -3.36 -2.36
N ASP A 139 -16.79 -4.65 -2.12
CA ASP A 139 -17.70 -5.13 -1.08
C ASP A 139 -17.25 -4.68 0.32
N GLU A 140 -15.93 -4.67 0.55
CA GLU A 140 -15.37 -4.23 1.82
C GLU A 140 -15.51 -2.72 2.04
N ILE A 141 -15.25 -1.91 1.01
CA ILE A 141 -15.42 -0.46 1.10
C ILE A 141 -16.91 -0.12 1.27
N ASP A 142 -17.80 -0.82 0.55
CA ASP A 142 -19.25 -0.70 0.72
C ASP A 142 -19.67 -1.00 2.17
N LYS A 143 -19.09 -2.03 2.80
CA LYS A 143 -19.31 -2.35 4.21
C LYS A 143 -18.83 -1.22 5.14
N VAL A 144 -17.63 -0.71 4.95
CA VAL A 144 -17.07 0.39 5.78
C VAL A 144 -17.93 1.65 5.68
N ILE A 145 -18.40 1.99 4.47
CA ILE A 145 -19.31 3.12 4.25
C ILE A 145 -20.65 2.88 4.96
N ALA A 146 -21.19 1.66 4.88
CA ALA A 146 -22.47 1.31 5.52
C ALA A 146 -22.39 1.37 7.05
N GLU A 147 -21.34 0.83 7.65
CA GLU A 147 -21.14 0.81 9.11
C GLU A 147 -21.06 2.23 9.69
N GLY A 148 -20.39 3.16 9.02
CA GLY A 148 -20.33 4.56 9.48
C GLY A 148 -21.65 5.32 9.40
N LYS A 149 -22.53 4.97 8.45
CA LYS A 149 -23.87 5.59 8.34
C LYS A 149 -24.78 5.20 9.51
N VAL A 150 -24.63 3.99 10.03
CA VAL A 150 -25.43 3.51 11.17
C VAL A 150 -25.06 4.27 12.44
N THR A 151 -23.77 4.48 12.72
CA THR A 151 -23.31 5.12 13.97
C THR A 151 -23.64 6.62 14.05
N HIS A 152 -23.81 7.30 12.91
CA HIS A 152 -24.21 8.72 12.87
C HIS A 152 -25.72 8.95 12.96
N ALA A 153 -26.55 7.93 12.72
CA ALA A 153 -28.01 8.04 12.84
C ALA A 153 -28.52 7.91 14.29
N GLU A 154 -27.68 7.41 15.20
CA GLU A 154 -27.99 7.17 16.62
C GLU A 154 -27.47 8.28 17.57
N ARG A 155 -26.95 9.39 17.04
CA ARG A 155 -26.48 10.57 17.80
C ARG A 155 -27.23 11.82 17.37
#